data_AF-A0AAD9NFL6-F1
#
_entry.id   AF-A0AAD9NFL6-F1
#
_cell.length_a   1.000
_cell.length_b   1.000
_cell.length_c   1.000
_cell.angle_alpha   90.00
_cell.angle_beta   90.00
_cell.angle_gamma   90.00
#
_symmetry.space_group_name_H-M   'P 1'
#
loop_
_entity.id
_entity.type
_entity.pdbx_description
1 polymer ?
#
loop_
_entity_poly.entity_id
_entity_poly.type
_entity_poly.pdbx_seq_one_letter_code
_entity_poly.pdbx_strand_id
1 'polypeptide(L)' 'LCESSVGCVYALLSDKSQSTYEELFTAILNRCSDLGFQPDPTIVIVDFEQAAINAITTTLGPHVHVQG' A
#
# COMPACT_ATOMS: atom_id res chain seq x y z
N LEU A 1 21.62 -1.43 13.24
CA LEU A 1 20.55 -0.46 13.52
C LEU A 1 19.62 -0.54 12.32
N CYS A 2 18.43 -1.16 12.46
CA CYS A 2 17.45 -1.13 11.38
C CYS A 2 16.88 0.29 11.33
N GLU A 3 17.27 1.07 10.34
CA GLU A 3 16.58 2.29 10.00
C GLU A 3 15.22 1.90 9.40
N SER A 4 14.14 2.03 10.18
CA SER A 4 12.79 2.04 9.59
C SER A 4 12.54 3.42 9.00
N SER A 5 12.60 3.53 7.68
CA SER A 5 12.17 4.73 6.97
C SER A 5 10.65 4.68 6.76
N VAL A 6 9.94 5.72 7.20
CA VAL A 6 8.52 5.90 6.86
C VAL A 6 8.45 6.65 5.53
N GLY A 7 7.99 5.97 4.47
CA GLY A 7 7.72 6.58 3.18
C GLY A 7 6.26 7.03 3.09
N CYS A 8 6.02 8.27 2.67
CA CYS A 8 4.68 8.76 2.39
C CYS A 8 4.43 8.74 0.88
N VAL A 9 3.28 8.22 0.46
CA VAL A 9 2.83 8.27 -0.93
C VAL A 9 1.63 9.20 -1.03
N TYR A 10 1.68 10.13 -1.97
CA TYR A 10 0.52 10.94 -2.34
C TYR A 10 0.13 10.59 -3.77
N ALA A 11 -1.14 10.20 -3.97
CA ALA A 11 -1.67 9.81 -5.27
C ALA A 11 -3.01 10.50 -5.51
N LEU A 12 -3.22 10.99 -6.73
CA LEU A 12 -4.51 11.43 -7.22
C LEU A 12 -5.19 10.25 -7.91
N LEU A 13 -6.34 9.84 -7.40
CA LEU A 13 -7.10 8.70 -7.90
C LEU A 13 -8.33 9.19 -8.67
N SER A 14 -8.74 8.43 -9.69
CA SER A 14 -9.95 8.72 -10.48
C SER A 14 -11.23 8.59 -9.66
N ASP A 15 -11.22 7.69 -8.69
CA ASP A 15 -12.30 7.41 -7.75
C ASP A 15 -11.75 6.72 -6.48
N LYS A 16 -12.67 6.34 -5.59
CA LYS A 16 -12.41 5.71 -4.29
C LYS A 16 -12.76 4.21 -4.29
N SER A 17 -12.79 3.58 -5.46
CA SER A 17 -13.11 2.15 -5.55
C SER A 17 -11.94 1.29 -5.10
N GLN A 18 -12.24 0.08 -4.61
CA GLN A 18 -11.22 -0.88 -4.21
C GLN A 18 -10.26 -1.19 -5.38
N SER A 19 -10.76 -1.37 -6.60
CA SER A 19 -9.93 -1.63 -7.78
C SER A 19 -8.92 -0.52 -8.05
N THR A 20 -9.32 0.74 -7.86
CA THR A 20 -8.41 1.89 -8.04
C THR A 20 -7.29 1.90 -6.99
N TYR A 21 -7.59 1.51 -5.75
CA TYR A 21 -6.56 1.32 -4.73
C TYR A 21 -5.65 0.12 -5.01
N GLU A 22 -6.20 -1.00 -5.47
CA GLU A 22 -5.41 -2.19 -5.83
C GLU A 22 -4.43 -1.88 -6.96
N GLU A 23 -4.87 -1.11 -7.96
CA GLU A 23 -4.01 -0.61 -9.04
C GLU A 23 -2.90 0.28 -8.51
N LEU A 24 -3.21 1.24 -7.61
CA LEU A 24 -2.21 2.09 -6.96
C LEU A 24 -1.15 1.27 -6.22
N PHE A 25 -1.56 0.35 -5.35
CA PHE A 25 -0.62 -0.45 -4.56
C PHE A 25 0.23 -1.34 -5.46
N THR A 26 -0.37 -1.98 -6.46
CA THR A 26 0.35 -2.79 -7.45
C THR A 26 1.38 -1.96 -8.22
N ALA A 27 1.03 -0.74 -8.63
CA ALA A 27 1.96 0.17 -9.32
C ALA A 27 3.16 0.55 -8.44
N ILE A 28 2.93 0.81 -7.15
CA ILE A 28 3.99 1.09 -6.17
C ILE A 28 4.92 -0.12 -6.03
N LEU A 29 4.37 -1.32 -5.81
CA LEU A 29 5.15 -2.55 -5.67
C LEU A 29 5.98 -2.84 -6.92
N ASN A 30 5.39 -2.71 -8.10
CA ASN A 30 6.10 -2.89 -9.37
C ASN A 30 7.25 -1.89 -9.50
N ARG A 31 7.01 -0.62 -9.15
CA ARG A 31 8.07 0.40 -9.20
C ARG A 31 9.19 0.12 -8.20
N CYS A 32 8.87 -0.36 -7.01
CA CYS A 32 9.88 -0.80 -6.04
C CYS A 32 10.69 -1.98 -6.59
N SER A 33 10.02 -2.96 -7.19
CA SER A 33 10.66 -4.13 -7.81
C SER A 33 11.62 -3.73 -8.94
N ASP A 34 11.21 -2.81 -9.83
CA ASP A 34 12.06 -2.26 -10.89
C ASP A 34 13.34 -1.58 -10.36
N LEU A 35 13.26 -1.04 -9.14
CA LEU A 35 14.38 -0.41 -8.44
C LEU A 35 15.19 -1.39 -7.58
N GLY A 36 14.83 -2.69 -7.59
CA GLY A 36 15.50 -3.75 -6.82
C GLY A 36 15.03 -3.87 -5.37
N PHE A 37 13.92 -3.23 -5.00
CA PHE A 37 13.31 -3.32 -3.67
C PHE A 37 12.13 -4.30 -3.67
N GLN A 38 11.99 -5.06 -2.59
CA GLN A 38 10.84 -5.93 -2.33
C GLN A 38 10.19 -5.52 -1.01
N PRO A 39 9.36 -4.47 -1.00
CA PRO A 39 8.70 -4.02 0.21
C PRO A 39 7.71 -5.07 0.70
N ASP A 40 7.82 -5.43 1.97
CA ASP A 40 6.90 -6.32 2.69
C ASP A 40 6.49 -5.66 4.02
N PRO A 41 5.58 -4.67 3.98
CA PRO A 41 5.22 -3.91 5.17
C PRO A 41 4.37 -4.77 6.12
N THR A 42 4.67 -4.69 7.42
CA THR A 42 3.81 -5.29 8.46
C THR A 42 2.70 -4.35 8.93
N ILE A 43 2.88 -3.04 8.70
CA ILE A 43 1.93 -1.99 9.08
C ILE A 43 1.74 -1.04 7.91
N VAL A 44 0.49 -0.73 7.59
CA VAL A 44 0.12 0.34 6.65
C VAL A 44 -0.75 1.35 7.37
N ILE A 45 -0.35 2.62 7.32
CA ILE A 45 -1.13 3.74 7.83
C ILE A 45 -1.87 4.37 6.65
N VAL A 46 -3.19 4.36 6.71
CA VAL A 46 -4.07 4.90 5.66
C VAL A 46 -5.32 5.47 6.29
N ASP A 47 -5.98 6.42 5.62
CA ASP A 47 -7.30 6.88 6.05
C ASP A 47 -8.26 5.68 6.20
N PHE A 48 -9.13 5.72 7.23
CA PHE A 48 -10.14 4.69 7.55
C PHE A 48 -11.23 4.56 6.46
N GLU A 49 -10.84 4.14 5.26
CA GLU A 49 -11.70 3.91 4.12
C GLU A 49 -11.70 2.41 3.78
N GLN A 50 -12.88 1.77 3.82
CA GLN A 50 -13.01 0.32 3.66
C GLN A 50 -12.45 -0.20 2.33
N ALA A 51 -12.61 0.56 1.24
CA ALA A 51 -12.10 0.21 -0.07
C ALA A 51 -10.56 0.11 -0.07
N ALA A 52 -9.88 1.05 0.58
CA ALA A 52 -8.42 1.04 0.74
C ALA A 52 -7.95 -0.13 1.63
N ILE A 53 -8.63 -0.38 2.75
CA ILE A 53 -8.32 -1.49 3.67
C ILE A 53 -8.43 -2.84 2.96
N ASN A 54 -9.49 -3.04 2.18
CA ASN A 54 -9.67 -4.27 1.40
C ASN A 54 -8.58 -4.41 0.35
N ALA A 55 -8.29 -3.35 -0.40
CA ALA A 55 -7.26 -3.34 -1.42
C ALA A 55 -5.86 -3.67 -0.85
N ILE A 56 -5.51 -3.13 0.32
CA ILE A 56 -4.28 -3.47 1.05
C ILE A 56 -4.23 -4.98 1.31
N THR A 57 -5.30 -5.54 1.86
CA THR A 57 -5.37 -6.97 2.19
C THR A 57 -5.24 -7.85 0.93
N THR A 58 -5.89 -7.45 -0.17
CA THR A 58 -5.83 -8.17 -1.46
C THR A 58 -4.44 -8.12 -2.09
N THR A 59 -3.77 -6.96 -2.05
CA THR A 59 -2.52 -6.73 -2.80
C THR A 59 -1.27 -7.04 -1.99
N LEU A 60 -1.24 -6.66 -0.71
CA LEU A 60 -0.09 -6.83 0.17
C LEU A 60 -0.19 -8.10 1.02
N GLY A 61 -1.38 -8.68 1.15
CA GLY A 61 -1.63 -9.92 1.87
C GLY A 61 -2.27 -9.73 3.25
N PRO A 62 -2.83 -10.80 3.83
CA PRO A 62 -3.60 -10.74 5.09
C PRO A 62 -2.74 -10.55 6.34
N HIS A 63 -1.41 -10.59 6.22
CA HIS A 63 -0.49 -10.36 7.33
C HIS A 63 -0.31 -8.87 7.65
N VAL A 64 -0.73 -7.98 6.77
CA VAL A 64 -0.61 -6.53 6.96
C VAL A 64 -1.61 -6.03 7.99
N HIS A 65 -1.11 -5.33 9.02
CA HIS A 65 -1.95 -4.63 9.96
C HIS A 65 -2.25 -3.21 9.46
N VAL A 66 -3.54 -2.91 9.27
CA VAL A 66 -3.98 -1.57 8.84
C VAL A 66 -4.32 -0.72 10.06
N GLN A 67 -3.71 0.47 10.11
CA GLN A 67 -4.00 1.52 11.09
C GLN A 67 -4.52 2.74 10.34
N GLY A 68 -5.44 3.47 10.94
CA GLY A 68 -5.84 4.79 10.45
C GLY A 68 -5.90 5.82 11.55
#